data_AF-A0A522A5U9-F1
#
_entry.id   AF-A0A522A5U9-F1
#
_cell.length_a   1.000
_cell.length_b   1.000
_cell.length_c   1.000
_cell.angle_alpha   90.00
_cell.angle_beta   90.00
_cell.angle_gamma   90.00
#
_symmetry.space_group_name_H-M   'P 1'
#
loop_
_entity.id
_entity.type
_entity.pdbx_description
1 polymer ?
#
loop_
_entity_poly.entity_id
_entity_poly.type
_entity_poly.pdbx_seq_one_letter_code
_entity_poly.pdbx_strand_id
1 'polypeptide(L)'
;MRTRKRHSELLQGARVYLSGPMDFVASRAAEKHSGWRNRVGQFLQEFGVTVFDPWFKPDVRGLHEYGREDIKSGDRIKQRWTYASGTKAAKERTWCSKQFWETLHIDLRMVDTSDFMISYCPTNIYSVGTPHEIIMATQQHKPVLFVSPPIVFPTLHKMRDHLAADPKGAELLKQLESEIPIKENPRAIPSLWYIPLVGGENFFDGFGFARYRKKFGWKHEIPIDRHERRFPPKRPLLPFIEKLNRQLPKKWDSKLSKFVPDDDWLLWDFEMKKIRGKHVVTVRR
;
A
#
# COMPACT_ATOMS: atom_id res chain seq x y z
N MET A 1 36.95 -19.60 18.22
CA MET A 1 35.49 -19.50 18.01
C MET A 1 35.24 -18.61 16.79
N ARG A 2 34.85 -19.19 15.65
CA ARG A 2 34.55 -18.44 14.41
C ARG A 2 33.33 -17.56 14.67
N THR A 3 33.49 -16.25 14.65
CA THR A 3 32.39 -15.28 14.65
C THR A 3 31.52 -15.58 13.43
N ARG A 4 30.32 -16.15 13.64
CA ARG A 4 29.26 -16.13 12.62
C ARG A 4 29.09 -14.67 12.24
N LYS A 5 29.44 -14.28 11.00
CA LYS A 5 28.98 -13.01 10.42
C LYS A 5 27.46 -13.02 10.62
N ARG A 6 26.95 -12.18 11.54
CA ARG A 6 25.51 -11.92 11.59
C ARG A 6 25.16 -11.43 10.19
N HIS A 7 24.29 -12.17 9.50
CA HIS A 7 23.58 -11.55 8.40
C HIS A 7 22.90 -10.32 8.99
N SER A 8 23.10 -9.15 8.40
CA SER A 8 22.38 -7.96 8.83
C SER A 8 20.88 -8.26 8.70
N GLU A 9 20.14 -7.85 9.72
CA GLU A 9 18.68 -7.95 9.81
C GLU A 9 18.15 -6.51 9.82
N LEU A 10 18.39 -5.77 8.73
CA LEU A 10 18.14 -4.33 8.67
C LEU A 10 16.68 -3.95 8.89
N LEU A 11 15.75 -4.88 8.64
CA LEU A 11 14.33 -4.66 8.86
C LEU A 11 13.85 -5.06 10.27
N GLN A 12 14.70 -5.69 11.08
CA GLN A 12 14.33 -6.15 12.42
C GLN A 12 13.94 -4.96 13.30
N GLY A 13 12.70 -4.98 13.80
CA GLY A 13 12.16 -3.91 14.64
C GLY A 13 11.67 -2.68 13.86
N ALA A 14 11.77 -2.66 12.54
CA ALA A 14 11.18 -1.62 11.72
C ALA A 14 9.64 -1.72 11.73
N ARG A 15 8.98 -0.60 11.46
CA ARG A 15 7.53 -0.47 11.35
C ARG A 15 7.17 -0.09 9.92
N VAL A 16 6.18 -0.76 9.35
CA VAL A 16 5.72 -0.52 7.97
C VAL A 16 4.23 -0.24 7.94
N TYR A 17 3.81 0.74 7.16
CA TYR A 17 2.39 0.96 6.85
C TYR A 17 2.04 0.40 5.47
N LEU A 18 0.90 -0.31 5.38
CA LEU A 18 0.40 -0.92 4.14
C LEU A 18 -0.75 -0.10 3.54
N SER A 19 -0.39 0.82 2.64
CA SER A 19 -1.33 1.70 1.95
C SER A 19 -1.84 1.09 0.64
N GLY A 20 -3.09 1.41 0.29
CA GLY A 20 -3.72 1.01 -0.95
C GLY A 20 -5.25 1.08 -0.87
N PRO A 21 -5.97 0.90 -2.00
CA PRO A 21 -7.42 1.02 -2.03
C PRO A 21 -8.15 0.10 -1.04
N MET A 22 -9.25 0.63 -0.48
CA MET A 22 -10.17 -0.10 0.40
C MET A 22 -11.64 0.09 0.01
N ASP A 23 -12.03 1.28 -0.47
CA ASP A 23 -13.45 1.59 -0.76
C ASP A 23 -13.92 1.07 -2.13
N PHE A 24 -13.15 1.35 -3.19
CA PHE A 24 -13.52 1.05 -4.58
C PHE A 24 -12.96 -0.28 -5.09
N VAL A 25 -12.63 -1.18 -4.16
CA VAL A 25 -12.20 -2.55 -4.48
C VAL A 25 -13.42 -3.41 -4.80
N ALA A 26 -13.21 -4.47 -5.58
CA ALA A 26 -14.30 -5.38 -5.98
C ALA A 26 -15.02 -6.03 -4.78
N SER A 27 -14.31 -6.30 -3.68
CA SER A 27 -14.91 -6.79 -2.44
C SER A 27 -14.04 -6.44 -1.23
N ARG A 28 -14.57 -5.58 -0.35
CA ARG A 28 -13.93 -5.23 0.93
C ARG A 28 -13.66 -6.46 1.79
N ALA A 29 -14.65 -7.36 1.87
CA ALA A 29 -14.54 -8.58 2.65
C ALA A 29 -13.40 -9.49 2.12
N ALA A 30 -13.33 -9.68 0.80
CA ALA A 30 -12.28 -10.49 0.19
C ALA A 30 -10.89 -9.86 0.40
N GLU A 31 -10.76 -8.54 0.22
CA GLU A 31 -9.50 -7.82 0.47
C GLU A 31 -9.07 -7.91 1.94
N LYS A 32 -9.99 -7.73 2.89
CA LYS A 32 -9.70 -7.87 4.33
C LYS A 32 -9.23 -9.27 4.70
N HIS A 33 -9.91 -10.31 4.23
CA HIS A 33 -9.61 -11.69 4.61
C HIS A 33 -8.45 -12.34 3.83
N SER A 34 -8.28 -11.98 2.56
CA SER A 34 -7.41 -12.70 1.63
C SER A 34 -6.65 -11.80 0.66
N GLY A 35 -6.74 -10.48 0.82
CA GLY A 35 -6.06 -9.51 -0.03
C GLY A 35 -4.54 -9.56 0.11
N TRP A 36 -3.87 -8.78 -0.74
CA TRP A 36 -2.41 -8.73 -0.83
C TRP A 36 -1.74 -8.37 0.50
N ARG A 37 -2.37 -7.52 1.32
CA ARG A 37 -1.85 -7.07 2.63
C ARG A 37 -1.56 -8.22 3.58
N ASN A 38 -2.40 -9.26 3.59
CA ASN A 38 -2.19 -10.44 4.42
C ASN A 38 -0.87 -11.15 4.07
N ARG A 39 -0.59 -11.33 2.77
CA ARG A 39 0.63 -12.01 2.31
C ARG A 39 1.88 -11.15 2.50
N VAL A 40 1.79 -9.86 2.20
CA VAL A 40 2.89 -8.91 2.43
C VAL A 40 3.19 -8.80 3.93
N GLY A 41 2.16 -8.76 4.77
CA GLY A 41 2.28 -8.73 6.22
C GLY A 41 2.98 -9.98 6.76
N GLN A 42 2.52 -11.18 6.37
CA GLN A 42 3.18 -12.45 6.73
C GLN A 42 4.65 -12.49 6.30
N PHE A 43 4.96 -11.98 5.12
CA PHE A 43 6.31 -11.91 4.59
C PHE A 43 7.21 -10.97 5.41
N LEU A 44 6.72 -9.78 5.75
CA LEU A 44 7.45 -8.78 6.53
C LEU A 44 7.67 -9.21 7.99
N GLN A 45 6.69 -9.89 8.58
CA GLN A 45 6.79 -10.43 9.94
C GLN A 45 7.91 -11.47 10.08
N GLU A 46 8.25 -12.21 9.01
CA GLU A 46 9.41 -13.13 9.03
C GLU A 46 10.74 -12.39 9.25
N PHE A 47 10.80 -11.11 8.90
CA PHE A 47 11.97 -10.24 9.14
C PHE A 47 11.86 -9.39 10.41
N GLY A 48 10.88 -9.70 11.29
CA GLY A 48 10.70 -8.98 12.55
C GLY A 48 10.15 -7.56 12.40
N VAL A 49 9.47 -7.28 11.27
CA VAL A 49 8.82 -5.99 11.00
C VAL A 49 7.44 -5.94 11.68
N THR A 50 7.14 -4.82 12.32
CA THR A 50 5.78 -4.52 12.81
C THR A 50 4.95 -3.94 11.67
N VAL A 51 3.82 -4.58 11.36
CA VAL A 51 2.96 -4.23 10.23
C VAL A 51 1.74 -3.47 10.70
N PHE A 52 1.56 -2.25 10.18
CA PHE A 52 0.33 -1.48 10.30
C PHE A 52 -0.54 -1.68 9.05
N ASP A 53 -1.62 -2.43 9.22
CA ASP A 53 -2.64 -2.69 8.20
C ASP A 53 -3.92 -1.90 8.57
N PRO A 54 -4.43 -1.00 7.71
CA PRO A 54 -5.64 -0.23 8.00
C PRO A 54 -6.90 -1.09 8.19
N TRP A 55 -6.93 -2.35 7.74
CA TRP A 55 -8.02 -3.28 8.06
C TRP A 55 -8.01 -3.77 9.51
N PHE A 56 -6.86 -3.71 10.18
CA PHE A 56 -6.57 -4.30 11.49
C PHE A 56 -5.82 -3.29 12.37
N LYS A 57 -6.50 -2.17 12.67
CA LYS A 57 -5.92 -1.06 13.42
C LYS A 57 -5.62 -1.47 14.86
N PRO A 58 -4.44 -1.11 15.42
CA PRO A 58 -4.11 -1.39 16.81
C PRO A 58 -5.01 -0.59 17.76
N ASP A 59 -5.21 -1.09 18.97
CA ASP A 59 -5.92 -0.34 20.01
C ASP A 59 -5.11 0.87 20.46
N VAL A 60 -5.79 2.01 20.60
CA VAL A 60 -5.18 3.23 21.12
C VAL A 60 -5.29 3.25 22.64
N ARG A 61 -4.15 3.30 23.32
CA ARG A 61 -4.12 3.31 24.78
C ARG A 61 -4.89 4.52 25.32
N GLY A 62 -5.89 4.26 26.15
CA GLY A 62 -6.71 5.29 26.79
C GLY A 62 -7.88 5.79 25.94
N LEU A 63 -8.08 5.29 24.71
CA LEU A 63 -9.23 5.60 23.87
C LEU A 63 -9.92 4.31 23.44
N HIS A 64 -11.16 4.10 23.89
CA HIS A 64 -11.94 2.91 23.54
C HIS A 64 -12.46 3.04 22.09
N GLU A 65 -12.24 2.00 21.29
CA GLU A 65 -12.74 1.88 19.90
C GLU A 65 -12.34 3.00 18.92
N TYR A 66 -11.35 3.83 19.28
CA TYR A 66 -10.93 4.98 18.49
C TYR A 66 -10.52 4.61 17.05
N GLY A 67 -11.20 5.21 16.08
CA GLY A 67 -10.89 5.04 14.66
C GLY A 67 -11.17 3.65 14.08
N ARG A 68 -11.88 2.77 14.82
CA ARG A 68 -12.36 1.50 14.28
C ARG A 68 -13.47 1.74 13.27
N GLU A 69 -13.24 1.29 12.03
CA GLU A 69 -14.25 1.32 10.99
C GLU A 69 -15.14 0.06 11.06
N ASP A 70 -16.44 0.26 11.16
CA ASP A 70 -17.42 -0.74 10.75
C ASP A 70 -18.10 -0.30 9.44
N ILE A 71 -18.57 -1.27 8.65
CA ILE A 71 -19.23 -0.96 7.36
C ILE A 71 -20.49 -0.10 7.59
N LYS A 72 -21.16 -0.28 8.74
CA LYS A 72 -22.39 0.42 9.10
C LYS A 72 -22.16 1.90 9.40
N SER A 73 -21.02 2.31 9.98
CA SER A 73 -20.70 3.71 10.25
C SER A 73 -20.47 4.49 8.96
N GLY A 74 -19.76 3.91 7.99
CA GLY A 74 -19.53 4.53 6.68
C GLY A 74 -20.84 4.83 5.93
N ASP A 75 -21.73 3.85 5.85
CA ASP A 75 -23.03 4.03 5.17
C ASP A 75 -23.93 5.03 5.90
N ARG A 76 -23.91 5.03 7.24
CA ARG A 76 -24.66 6.01 8.04
C ARG A 76 -24.17 7.44 7.82
N ILE A 77 -22.86 7.65 7.70
CA ILE A 77 -22.29 8.96 7.40
C ILE A 77 -22.74 9.43 6.01
N LYS A 78 -22.67 8.56 5.00
CA LYS A 78 -23.09 8.87 3.63
C LYS A 78 -24.58 9.23 3.55
N GLN A 79 -25.45 8.49 4.24
CA GLN A 79 -26.89 8.74 4.28
C GLN A 79 -27.26 10.07 4.94
N ARG A 80 -26.45 10.55 5.89
CA ARG A 80 -26.69 11.82 6.61
C ARG A 80 -26.11 13.04 5.91
N TRP A 81 -25.15 12.85 5.00
CA TRP A 81 -24.54 13.97 4.31
C TRP A 81 -25.56 14.78 3.53
N THR A 82 -25.45 16.11 3.57
CA THR A 82 -26.33 17.02 2.84
C THR A 82 -25.63 18.29 2.38
N TYR A 83 -25.97 18.72 1.16
CA TYR A 83 -25.52 19.98 0.56
C TYR A 83 -26.42 21.17 0.88
N ALA A 84 -27.51 20.97 1.62
CA ALA A 84 -28.42 22.05 1.98
C ALA A 84 -27.72 23.14 2.83
N SER A 85 -28.23 24.36 2.75
CA SER A 85 -27.77 25.49 3.56
C SER A 85 -28.50 25.60 4.90
N GLY A 86 -27.98 26.42 5.81
CA GLY A 86 -28.59 26.72 7.11
C GLY A 86 -28.13 25.84 8.27
N THR A 87 -28.57 26.21 9.47
CA THR A 87 -28.03 25.67 10.74
C THR A 87 -28.22 24.16 10.90
N LYS A 88 -29.36 23.61 10.45
CA LYS A 88 -29.62 22.16 10.53
C LYS A 88 -28.64 21.38 9.67
N ALA A 89 -28.48 21.77 8.41
CA ALA A 89 -27.56 21.11 7.48
C ALA A 89 -26.09 21.27 7.90
N ALA A 90 -25.71 22.44 8.44
CA ALA A 90 -24.38 22.65 9.01
C ALA A 90 -24.09 21.70 10.19
N LYS A 91 -25.09 21.41 11.05
CA LYS A 91 -24.96 20.43 12.14
C LYS A 91 -24.74 19.00 11.61
N GLU A 92 -25.48 18.58 10.58
CA GLU A 92 -25.29 17.26 9.96
C GLU A 92 -23.90 17.11 9.34
N ARG A 93 -23.42 18.12 8.60
CA ARG A 93 -22.06 18.10 8.05
C ARG A 93 -20.98 18.07 9.14
N THR A 94 -21.17 18.86 10.20
CA THR A 94 -20.26 18.85 11.37
C THR A 94 -20.23 17.49 12.04
N TRP A 95 -21.39 16.84 12.21
CA TRP A 95 -21.47 15.49 12.75
C TRP A 95 -20.73 14.49 11.85
N CYS A 96 -21.02 14.48 10.55
CA CYS A 96 -20.37 13.59 9.57
C CYS A 96 -18.83 13.72 9.61
N SER A 97 -18.33 14.97 9.59
CA SER A 97 -16.90 15.27 9.67
C SER A 97 -16.26 14.71 10.95
N LYS A 98 -16.90 14.91 12.11
CA LYS A 98 -16.39 14.38 13.39
C LYS A 98 -16.35 12.86 13.43
N GLN A 99 -17.34 12.17 12.88
CA GLN A 99 -17.38 10.70 12.93
C GLN A 99 -16.24 10.05 12.16
N PHE A 100 -15.89 10.60 10.99
CA PHE A 100 -14.83 10.01 10.16
C PHE A 100 -13.43 10.49 10.55
N TRP A 101 -13.32 11.58 11.32
CA TRP A 101 -12.04 12.16 11.72
C TRP A 101 -11.15 11.16 12.47
N GLU A 102 -11.72 10.38 13.41
CA GLU A 102 -10.94 9.42 14.20
C GLU A 102 -10.32 8.32 13.33
N THR A 103 -11.09 7.86 12.34
CA THR A 103 -10.66 6.88 11.34
C THR A 103 -9.50 7.42 10.51
N LEU A 104 -9.64 8.63 9.96
CA LEU A 104 -8.58 9.29 9.21
C LEU A 104 -7.34 9.51 10.09
N HIS A 105 -7.53 10.00 11.31
CA HIS A 105 -6.44 10.34 12.21
C HIS A 105 -5.60 9.13 12.61
N ILE A 106 -6.23 7.99 12.92
CA ILE A 106 -5.47 6.79 13.29
C ILE A 106 -4.64 6.24 12.13
N ASP A 107 -5.15 6.30 10.89
CA ASP A 107 -4.41 5.86 9.71
C ASP A 107 -3.18 6.75 9.46
N LEU A 108 -3.37 8.07 9.54
CA LEU A 108 -2.26 9.02 9.44
C LEU A 108 -1.27 8.88 10.61
N ARG A 109 -1.73 8.51 11.81
CA ARG A 109 -0.84 8.22 12.94
C ARG A 109 -0.02 6.94 12.72
N MET A 110 -0.58 5.93 12.08
CA MET A 110 0.16 4.73 11.67
C MET A 110 1.20 5.05 10.59
N VAL A 111 0.88 5.93 9.63
CA VAL A 111 1.86 6.46 8.67
C VAL A 111 2.97 7.21 9.41
N ASP A 112 2.61 8.15 10.28
CA ASP A 112 3.52 8.98 11.07
C ASP A 112 4.47 8.17 11.96
N THR A 113 4.01 7.03 12.47
CA THR A 113 4.83 6.13 13.31
C THR A 113 5.48 4.99 12.55
N SER A 114 5.30 4.87 11.23
CA SER A 114 6.04 3.90 10.41
C SER A 114 7.44 4.42 10.05
N ASP A 115 8.38 3.51 9.82
CA ASP A 115 9.74 3.82 9.36
C ASP A 115 9.83 3.85 7.82
N PHE A 116 8.95 3.10 7.15
CA PHE A 116 8.74 3.14 5.69
C PHE A 116 7.31 2.71 5.34
N MET A 117 6.92 2.91 4.08
CA MET A 117 5.58 2.58 3.59
C MET A 117 5.64 1.66 2.38
N ILE A 118 4.64 0.78 2.24
CA ILE A 118 4.36 0.05 0.99
C ILE A 118 3.01 0.53 0.48
N SER A 119 2.96 0.99 -0.77
CA SER A 119 1.75 1.53 -1.40
C SER A 119 1.37 0.71 -2.62
N TYR A 120 0.20 0.07 -2.58
CA TYR A 120 -0.39 -0.58 -3.75
C TYR A 120 -1.32 0.40 -4.48
N CYS A 121 -0.95 0.80 -5.69
CA CYS A 121 -1.60 1.86 -6.44
C CYS A 121 -1.98 1.41 -7.86
N PRO A 122 -2.99 0.53 -8.01
CA PRO A 122 -3.53 0.19 -9.31
C PRO A 122 -4.20 1.42 -9.96
N THR A 123 -3.90 1.69 -11.22
CA THR A 123 -4.34 2.94 -11.88
C THR A 123 -5.82 2.99 -12.26
N ASN A 124 -6.57 1.91 -12.02
CA ASN A 124 -8.00 1.80 -12.30
C ASN A 124 -8.88 1.78 -11.05
N ILE A 125 -8.30 1.98 -9.86
CA ILE A 125 -9.08 2.05 -8.62
C ILE A 125 -8.93 3.45 -8.06
N TYR A 126 -10.06 4.15 -7.92
CA TYR A 126 -10.08 5.45 -7.27
C TYR A 126 -9.70 5.29 -5.78
N SER A 127 -8.75 6.13 -5.34
CA SER A 127 -8.30 6.19 -3.95
C SER A 127 -7.96 7.62 -3.58
N VAL A 128 -8.43 8.06 -2.41
CA VAL A 128 -8.11 9.38 -1.82
C VAL A 128 -7.19 9.24 -0.60
N GLY A 129 -7.34 8.18 0.18
CA GLY A 129 -6.49 7.91 1.35
C GLY A 129 -5.05 7.63 0.93
N THR A 130 -4.85 6.76 -0.07
CA THR A 130 -3.51 6.36 -0.54
C THR A 130 -2.64 7.54 -0.97
N PRO A 131 -3.10 8.48 -1.83
CA PRO A 131 -2.32 9.68 -2.13
C PRO A 131 -1.96 10.50 -0.88
N HIS A 132 -2.91 10.70 0.06
CA HIS A 132 -2.67 11.49 1.27
C HIS A 132 -1.60 10.86 2.17
N GLU A 133 -1.66 9.53 2.34
CA GLU A 133 -0.68 8.75 3.09
C GLU A 133 0.72 8.83 2.46
N ILE A 134 0.82 8.72 1.13
CA ILE A 134 2.09 8.85 0.39
C ILE A 134 2.69 10.26 0.57
N ILE A 135 1.87 11.30 0.44
CA ILE A 135 2.30 12.68 0.60
C ILE A 135 2.83 12.90 2.01
N MET A 136 2.11 12.44 3.03
CA MET A 136 2.56 12.55 4.42
C MET A 136 3.89 11.81 4.65
N ALA A 137 4.02 10.57 4.18
CA ALA A 137 5.24 9.79 4.34
C ALA A 137 6.45 10.49 3.67
N THR A 138 6.27 11.00 2.47
CA THR A 138 7.33 11.67 1.70
C THR A 138 7.71 13.03 2.27
N GLN A 139 6.76 13.80 2.81
CA GLN A 139 7.04 15.02 3.58
C GLN A 139 7.86 14.76 4.85
N GLN A 140 7.78 13.54 5.39
CA GLN A 140 8.58 13.08 6.53
C GLN A 140 9.87 12.38 6.10
N HIS A 141 10.24 12.45 4.82
CA HIS A 141 11.41 11.79 4.23
C HIS A 141 11.43 10.26 4.43
N LYS A 142 10.26 9.62 4.55
CA LYS A 142 10.16 8.17 4.67
C LYS A 142 10.21 7.50 3.29
N PRO A 143 10.95 6.39 3.14
CA PRO A 143 10.89 5.60 1.92
C PRO A 143 9.48 5.08 1.65
N VAL A 144 9.01 5.25 0.41
CA VAL A 144 7.73 4.70 -0.06
C VAL A 144 7.99 3.69 -1.16
N LEU A 145 7.76 2.41 -0.88
CA LEU A 145 7.80 1.34 -1.87
C LEU A 145 6.48 1.28 -2.64
N PHE A 146 6.48 1.74 -3.89
CA PHE A 146 5.28 1.96 -4.71
C PHE A 146 5.05 0.83 -5.71
N VAL A 147 3.93 0.12 -5.60
CA VAL A 147 3.52 -0.97 -6.49
C VAL A 147 2.44 -0.49 -7.45
N SER A 148 2.75 -0.47 -8.75
CA SER A 148 1.85 -0.11 -9.84
C SER A 148 1.73 -1.29 -10.80
N PRO A 149 0.71 -2.16 -10.67
CA PRO A 149 0.56 -3.30 -11.56
C PRO A 149 0.06 -2.87 -12.96
N PRO A 150 0.32 -3.67 -14.01
CA PRO A 150 -0.32 -3.48 -15.31
C PRO A 150 -1.85 -3.54 -15.18
N ILE A 151 -2.59 -2.71 -15.91
CA ILE A 151 -4.04 -2.76 -15.93
C ILE A 151 -4.52 -3.08 -17.35
N VAL A 152 -5.34 -4.13 -17.47
CA VAL A 152 -6.04 -4.49 -18.70
C VAL A 152 -7.44 -5.01 -18.38
N PHE A 153 -8.36 -4.98 -19.35
CA PHE A 153 -9.75 -5.41 -19.21
C PHE A 153 -10.12 -6.46 -20.27
N PRO A 154 -9.67 -7.72 -20.13
CA PRO A 154 -9.88 -8.74 -21.16
C PRO A 154 -11.34 -9.12 -21.32
N THR A 155 -12.10 -9.10 -20.23
CA THR A 155 -13.53 -9.34 -20.26
C THR A 155 -14.24 -8.23 -21.03
N LEU A 156 -13.78 -6.98 -20.92
CA LEU A 156 -14.29 -5.88 -21.73
C LEU A 156 -14.00 -6.12 -23.21
N HIS A 157 -12.79 -6.58 -23.56
CA HIS A 157 -12.45 -6.91 -24.95
C HIS A 157 -13.37 -8.01 -25.51
N LYS A 158 -13.56 -9.10 -24.75
CA LYS A 158 -14.51 -10.17 -25.12
C LYS A 158 -15.94 -9.66 -25.25
N MET A 159 -16.35 -8.71 -24.40
CA MET A 159 -17.69 -8.12 -24.45
C MET A 159 -17.87 -7.25 -25.70
N ARG A 160 -16.84 -6.49 -26.11
CA ARG A 160 -16.83 -5.78 -27.40
C ARG A 160 -17.00 -6.74 -28.57
N ASP A 161 -16.23 -7.84 -28.57
CA ASP A 161 -16.30 -8.85 -29.63
C ASP A 161 -17.69 -9.51 -29.67
N HIS A 162 -18.26 -9.83 -28.50
CA HIS A 162 -19.57 -10.48 -28.39
C HIS A 162 -20.71 -9.58 -28.90
N LEU A 163 -20.65 -8.28 -28.60
CA LEU A 163 -21.70 -7.31 -28.98
C LEU A 163 -21.50 -6.72 -30.37
N ALA A 164 -20.48 -7.13 -31.14
CA ALA A 164 -20.16 -6.56 -32.44
C ALA A 164 -21.31 -6.68 -33.48
N ALA A 165 -22.13 -7.72 -33.37
CA ALA A 165 -23.30 -7.95 -34.22
C ALA A 165 -24.63 -7.43 -33.64
N ASP A 166 -24.60 -6.79 -32.46
CA ASP A 166 -25.76 -6.17 -31.80
C ASP A 166 -25.57 -4.64 -31.76
N PRO A 167 -26.16 -3.89 -32.71
CA PRO A 167 -25.99 -2.44 -32.77
C PRO A 167 -26.41 -1.71 -31.49
N LYS A 168 -27.47 -2.18 -30.82
CA LYS A 168 -27.95 -1.56 -29.59
C LYS A 168 -27.02 -1.88 -28.41
N GLY A 169 -26.58 -3.14 -28.31
CA GLY A 169 -25.61 -3.57 -27.30
C GLY A 169 -24.27 -2.84 -27.45
N ALA A 170 -23.77 -2.69 -28.68
CA ALA A 170 -22.55 -1.95 -28.97
C ALA A 170 -22.64 -0.47 -28.58
N GLU A 171 -23.76 0.19 -28.87
CA GLU A 171 -23.97 1.59 -28.47
C GLU A 171 -24.05 1.75 -26.95
N LEU A 172 -24.78 0.86 -26.26
CA LEU A 172 -24.84 0.86 -24.79
C LEU A 172 -23.46 0.61 -24.16
N LEU A 173 -22.66 -0.29 -24.73
CA LEU A 173 -21.30 -0.53 -24.26
C LEU A 173 -20.42 0.71 -24.45
N LYS A 174 -20.50 1.36 -25.61
CA LYS A 174 -19.76 2.60 -25.89
C LYS A 174 -20.18 3.73 -24.96
N GLN A 175 -21.47 3.87 -24.69
CA GLN A 175 -21.98 4.83 -23.72
C GLN A 175 -21.42 4.53 -22.32
N LEU A 176 -21.50 3.28 -21.87
CA LEU A 176 -20.92 2.86 -20.59
C LEU A 176 -19.43 3.20 -20.50
N GLU A 177 -18.65 2.92 -21.55
CA GLU A 177 -17.22 3.25 -21.61
C GLU A 177 -16.93 4.76 -21.51
N SER A 178 -17.88 5.62 -21.87
CA SER A 178 -17.77 7.07 -21.69
C SER A 178 -18.20 7.55 -20.29
N GLU A 179 -19.04 6.78 -19.59
CA GLU A 179 -19.57 7.11 -18.26
C GLU A 179 -18.64 6.65 -17.13
N ILE A 180 -17.88 5.56 -17.34
CA ILE A 180 -16.92 5.04 -16.35
C ILE A 180 -15.48 5.24 -16.81
N PRO A 181 -14.54 5.54 -15.89
CA PRO A 181 -13.14 5.81 -16.22
C PRO A 181 -12.36 4.51 -16.55
N ILE A 182 -12.74 3.83 -17.63
CA ILE A 182 -12.04 2.65 -18.14
C ILE A 182 -10.79 3.12 -18.87
N LYS A 183 -9.65 3.03 -18.18
CA LYS A 183 -8.34 3.30 -18.79
C LYS A 183 -7.38 2.15 -18.53
N GLU A 184 -7.00 1.46 -19.60
CA GLU A 184 -5.94 0.46 -19.52
C GLU A 184 -4.58 1.13 -19.27
N ASN A 185 -3.70 0.37 -18.62
CA ASN A 185 -2.31 0.73 -18.37
C ASN A 185 -1.44 -0.53 -18.49
N PRO A 186 -1.29 -1.11 -19.69
CA PRO A 186 -0.60 -2.38 -19.87
C PRO A 186 0.89 -2.32 -19.52
N ARG A 187 1.45 -1.11 -19.40
CA ARG A 187 2.85 -0.86 -19.06
C ARG A 187 3.09 -0.55 -17.58
N ALA A 188 2.06 -0.64 -16.73
CA ALA A 188 2.18 -0.37 -15.30
C ALA A 188 2.67 1.05 -14.95
N ILE A 189 2.54 2.02 -15.87
CA ILE A 189 3.11 3.36 -15.70
C ILE A 189 2.38 4.07 -14.54
N PRO A 190 3.07 4.45 -13.46
CA PRO A 190 2.45 5.17 -12.36
C PRO A 190 2.00 6.57 -12.83
N SER A 191 1.15 7.23 -12.06
CA SER A 191 0.83 8.64 -12.31
C SER A 191 2.11 9.48 -12.35
N LEU A 192 2.18 10.44 -13.28
CA LEU A 192 3.32 11.35 -13.42
C LEU A 192 3.61 12.15 -12.14
N TRP A 193 2.60 12.35 -11.29
CA TRP A 193 2.75 13.00 -9.98
C TRP A 193 3.49 12.14 -8.96
N TYR A 194 3.38 10.81 -9.04
CA TYR A 194 4.08 9.93 -8.12
C TYR A 194 5.57 9.84 -8.42
N ILE A 195 5.97 10.00 -9.68
CA ILE A 195 7.38 9.88 -10.11
C ILE A 195 8.30 10.81 -9.30
N PRO A 196 8.07 12.14 -9.23
CA PRO A 196 8.89 13.03 -8.43
C PRO A 196 8.63 12.88 -6.92
N LEU A 197 7.44 12.43 -6.51
CA LEU A 197 7.08 12.30 -5.11
C LEU A 197 7.78 11.12 -4.42
N VAL A 198 7.89 9.98 -5.12
CA VAL A 198 8.44 8.72 -4.59
C VAL A 198 9.91 8.54 -4.95
N GLY A 199 10.36 9.10 -6.08
CA GLY A 199 11.71 8.92 -6.62
C GLY A 199 11.84 7.65 -7.47
N GLY A 200 12.81 7.66 -8.40
CA GLY A 200 12.87 6.69 -9.51
C GLY A 200 13.13 5.22 -9.13
N GLU A 201 13.65 4.96 -7.93
CA GLU A 201 14.10 3.60 -7.55
C GLU A 201 13.08 2.81 -6.72
N ASN A 202 12.03 3.45 -6.22
CA ASN A 202 11.08 2.78 -5.33
C ASN A 202 9.78 2.34 -6.04
N PHE A 203 9.85 2.10 -7.35
CA PHE A 203 8.72 1.62 -8.15
C PHE A 203 8.82 0.12 -8.45
N PHE A 204 7.69 -0.57 -8.38
CA PHE A 204 7.54 -2.01 -8.58
C PHE A 204 6.30 -2.30 -9.44
N ASP A 205 6.38 -3.27 -10.34
CA ASP A 205 5.27 -3.65 -11.24
C ASP A 205 4.47 -4.87 -10.74
N GLY A 206 4.76 -5.31 -9.51
CA GLY A 206 4.05 -6.36 -8.80
C GLY A 206 4.74 -6.73 -7.50
N PHE A 207 4.15 -7.68 -6.77
CA PHE A 207 4.70 -8.19 -5.51
C PHE A 207 5.70 -9.33 -5.73
N GLY A 208 5.43 -10.22 -6.69
CA GLY A 208 6.23 -11.41 -6.96
C GLY A 208 5.93 -12.54 -5.98
N PHE A 209 4.64 -12.78 -5.69
CA PHE A 209 4.22 -13.77 -4.69
C PHE A 209 4.60 -15.20 -5.06
N ALA A 210 4.65 -15.52 -6.37
CA ALA A 210 4.92 -16.87 -6.88
C ALA A 210 6.18 -17.51 -6.26
N ARG A 211 7.26 -16.74 -6.09
CA ARG A 211 8.53 -17.21 -5.51
C ARG A 211 8.40 -17.67 -4.06
N TYR A 212 7.44 -17.11 -3.32
CA TYR A 212 7.30 -17.31 -1.87
C TYR A 212 6.15 -18.25 -1.49
N ARG A 213 5.29 -18.65 -2.45
CA ARG A 213 4.12 -19.50 -2.17
C ARG A 213 4.43 -20.77 -1.38
N LYS A 214 5.46 -21.51 -1.79
CA LYS A 214 5.86 -22.76 -1.10
C LYS A 214 6.34 -22.48 0.32
N LYS A 215 7.13 -21.41 0.50
CA LYS A 215 7.73 -21.02 1.79
C LYS A 215 6.66 -20.68 2.83
N PHE A 216 5.66 -19.90 2.45
CA PHE A 216 4.59 -19.46 3.36
C PHE A 216 3.33 -20.34 3.31
N GLY A 217 3.35 -21.44 2.55
CA GLY A 217 2.20 -22.32 2.42
C GLY A 217 0.95 -21.65 1.84
N TRP A 218 1.10 -20.67 0.93
CA TRP A 218 -0.02 -20.00 0.27
C TRP A 218 -0.68 -20.93 -0.76
N LYS A 219 -1.59 -21.77 -0.28
CA LYS A 219 -2.29 -22.80 -1.06
C LYS A 219 -3.35 -22.20 -1.99
N HIS A 220 -4.13 -21.25 -1.48
CA HIS A 220 -5.23 -20.65 -2.24
C HIS A 220 -4.72 -19.57 -3.19
N GLU A 221 -5.20 -19.61 -4.43
CA GLU A 221 -4.94 -18.56 -5.41
C GLU A 221 -5.84 -17.34 -5.15
N ILE A 222 -5.24 -16.15 -5.15
CA ILE A 222 -5.95 -14.87 -5.02
C ILE A 222 -5.91 -14.11 -6.36
N PRO A 223 -6.77 -13.09 -6.58
CA PRO A 223 -6.84 -12.38 -7.87
C PRO A 223 -5.48 -11.88 -8.39
N ILE A 224 -4.60 -11.41 -7.50
CA ILE A 224 -3.28 -10.91 -7.87
C ILE A 224 -2.31 -12.02 -8.31
N ASP A 225 -2.49 -13.27 -7.88
CA ASP A 225 -1.69 -14.40 -8.39
C ASP A 225 -1.97 -14.63 -9.88
N ARG A 226 -3.26 -14.58 -10.27
CA ARG A 226 -3.66 -14.70 -11.68
C ARG A 226 -3.12 -13.53 -12.49
N HIS A 227 -3.15 -12.34 -11.89
CA HIS A 227 -2.61 -11.13 -12.49
C HIS A 227 -1.11 -11.27 -12.77
N GLU A 228 -0.31 -11.61 -11.75
CA GLU A 228 1.15 -11.78 -11.88
C GLU A 228 1.54 -12.97 -12.78
N ARG A 229 0.72 -14.02 -12.87
CA ARG A 229 0.97 -15.09 -13.84
C ARG A 229 0.85 -14.60 -15.28
N ARG A 230 -0.12 -13.72 -15.54
CA ARG A 230 -0.32 -13.15 -16.88
C ARG A 230 0.66 -12.02 -17.18
N PHE A 231 1.01 -11.24 -16.16
CA PHE A 231 1.99 -10.16 -16.23
C PHE A 231 3.09 -10.42 -15.19
N PRO A 232 4.05 -11.32 -15.49
CA PRO A 232 5.16 -11.59 -14.60
C PRO A 232 5.90 -10.29 -14.23
N PRO A 233 5.98 -9.92 -12.94
CA PRO A 233 6.64 -8.68 -12.55
C PRO A 233 8.11 -8.67 -12.94
N LYS A 234 8.56 -7.60 -13.58
CA LYS A 234 9.97 -7.37 -13.95
C LYS A 234 10.78 -6.84 -12.77
N ARG A 235 10.15 -6.03 -11.92
CA ARG A 235 10.72 -5.48 -10.68
C ARG A 235 9.78 -5.81 -9.52
N PRO A 236 9.79 -7.07 -9.03
CA PRO A 236 8.92 -7.51 -7.94
C PRO A 236 9.34 -6.93 -6.59
N LEU A 237 8.36 -6.54 -5.78
CA LEU A 237 8.58 -5.96 -4.44
C LEU A 237 9.19 -6.94 -3.43
N LEU A 238 8.66 -8.15 -3.29
CA LEU A 238 9.08 -9.06 -2.21
C LEU A 238 10.56 -9.47 -2.33
N PRO A 239 11.09 -9.81 -3.52
CA PRO A 239 12.53 -10.03 -3.68
C PRO A 239 13.40 -8.82 -3.37
N PHE A 240 12.90 -7.60 -3.62
CA PHE A 240 13.59 -6.39 -3.20
C PHE A 240 13.65 -6.28 -1.68
N ILE A 241 12.54 -6.51 -0.98
CA ILE A 241 12.49 -6.47 0.50
C ILE A 241 13.39 -7.55 1.12
N GLU A 242 13.39 -8.78 0.57
CA GLU A 242 14.31 -9.84 1.04
C GLU A 242 15.78 -9.41 0.95
N LYS A 243 16.14 -8.70 -0.13
CA LYS A 243 17.48 -8.15 -0.33
C LYS A 243 17.74 -6.97 0.61
N LEU A 244 16.76 -6.09 0.77
CA LEU A 244 16.81 -4.93 1.67
C LEU A 244 17.12 -5.34 3.11
N ASN A 245 16.56 -6.45 3.57
CA ASN A 245 16.86 -6.94 4.92
C ASN A 245 18.36 -7.21 5.14
N ARG A 246 19.11 -7.52 4.06
CA ARG A 246 20.54 -7.84 4.14
C ARG A 246 21.45 -6.67 3.76
N GLN A 247 20.95 -5.68 3.05
CA GLN A 247 21.77 -4.55 2.60
C GLN A 247 20.90 -3.37 2.20
N LEU A 248 21.39 -2.16 2.48
CA LEU A 248 20.75 -0.95 1.98
C LEU A 248 20.67 -0.99 0.44
N PRO A 249 19.59 -0.43 -0.13
CA PRO A 249 19.47 -0.35 -1.57
C PRO A 249 20.46 0.70 -2.11
N LYS A 250 20.59 0.72 -3.43
CA LYS A 250 21.37 1.75 -4.12
C LYS A 250 20.41 2.64 -4.89
N LYS A 251 20.77 3.92 -5.02
CA LYS A 251 20.10 4.86 -5.90
C LYS A 251 21.03 5.37 -7.00
N TRP A 252 20.45 5.67 -8.15
CA TRP A 252 21.18 6.35 -9.22
C TRP A 252 21.43 7.80 -8.84
N ASP A 253 22.70 8.20 -8.79
CA ASP A 253 23.09 9.60 -8.64
C ASP A 253 23.36 10.18 -10.04
N SER A 254 22.52 11.12 -10.47
CA SER A 254 22.63 11.74 -11.79
C SER A 254 23.86 12.64 -11.93
N LYS A 255 24.38 13.21 -10.85
CA LYS A 255 25.58 14.06 -10.86
C LYS A 255 26.83 13.22 -10.99
N LEU A 256 26.87 12.08 -10.29
CA LEU A 256 28.01 11.15 -10.31
C LEU A 256 27.91 10.09 -11.40
N SER A 257 26.78 10.00 -12.11
CA SER A 257 26.48 8.99 -13.13
C SER A 257 26.78 7.55 -12.68
N LYS A 258 26.44 7.24 -11.43
CA LYS A 258 26.67 5.91 -10.85
C LYS A 258 25.66 5.59 -9.75
N PHE A 259 25.54 4.31 -9.44
CA PHE A 259 24.79 3.86 -8.28
C PHE A 259 25.57 4.11 -6.98
N VAL A 260 24.95 4.83 -6.05
CA VAL A 260 25.45 5.11 -4.69
C VAL A 260 24.55 4.45 -3.65
N PRO A 261 25.00 4.25 -2.39
CA PRO A 261 24.13 3.84 -1.30
C PRO A 261 22.92 4.79 -1.18
N ASP A 262 21.75 4.23 -0.92
CA ASP A 262 20.55 5.02 -0.65
C ASP A 262 20.41 5.30 0.85
N ASP A 263 21.01 6.40 1.29
CA ASP A 263 21.08 6.79 2.70
C ASP A 263 19.73 7.32 3.25
N ASP A 264 18.70 7.43 2.41
CA ASP A 264 17.34 7.83 2.83
C ASP A 264 16.65 6.73 3.66
N TRP A 265 17.20 5.50 3.63
CA TRP A 265 16.80 4.40 4.48
C TRP A 265 17.39 4.56 5.89
N LEU A 266 16.71 5.38 6.69
CA LEU A 266 16.99 5.61 8.10
C LEU A 266 16.53 4.42 8.98
N LEU A 267 16.98 3.21 8.63
CA LEU A 267 16.76 2.00 9.42
C LEU A 267 17.76 1.95 10.56
N TRP A 268 17.26 1.62 11.75
CA TRP A 268 18.07 1.62 12.96
C TRP A 268 18.80 0.29 13.16
N ASP A 269 20.09 0.36 13.47
CA ASP A 269 20.88 -0.81 13.91
C ASP A 269 20.87 -0.84 15.45
N PHE A 270 19.84 -1.47 16.02
CA PHE A 270 19.70 -1.59 17.47
C PHE A 270 20.30 -2.90 17.98
N GLU A 271 21.37 -2.82 18.77
CA GLU A 271 21.72 -3.92 19.68
C GLU A 271 20.82 -3.85 20.92
N MET A 272 19.77 -4.69 20.98
CA MET A 272 18.97 -4.88 22.20
C MET A 272 19.78 -5.62 23.28
N LYS A 273 20.81 -4.97 23.83
CA LYS A 273 21.36 -5.40 25.12
C LYS A 273 20.40 -4.88 26.20
N LYS A 274 19.85 -5.79 27.02
CA LYS A 274 19.08 -5.47 28.22
C LYS A 274 19.99 -4.76 29.24
N ILE A 275 20.32 -3.50 29.00
CA ILE A 275 21.06 -2.67 29.94
C ILE A 275 20.08 -1.63 30.45
N ARG A 276 19.61 -1.83 31.69
CA ARG A 276 18.81 -0.83 32.40
C ARG A 276 19.57 0.50 32.42
N GLY A 277 18.97 1.54 31.86
CA GLY A 277 19.38 2.93 32.09
C GLY A 277 20.65 3.42 31.39
N LYS A 278 21.15 2.76 30.33
CA LYS A 278 22.17 3.36 29.45
C LYS A 278 21.62 3.54 28.03
N HIS A 279 21.86 4.73 27.49
CA HIS A 279 21.47 5.20 26.16
C HIS A 279 21.69 4.16 25.06
N VAL A 280 20.87 4.21 24.01
CA VAL A 280 21.05 3.44 22.78
C VAL A 280 22.47 3.68 22.26
N VAL A 281 23.32 2.65 22.36
CA VAL A 281 24.69 2.72 21.86
C VAL A 281 24.63 2.42 20.36
N THR A 282 25.04 3.37 19.53
CA THR A 282 25.19 3.16 18.08
C THR A 282 26.20 2.06 17.80
N VAL A 283 25.83 1.13 16.93
CA VAL A 283 26.65 -0.05 16.58
C VAL A 283 27.77 0.29 15.58
N ARG A 284 27.68 1.44 14.90
CA ARG A 284 28.67 1.86 13.91
C ARG A 284 29.99 2.28 14.58
N ARG A 285 31.04 1.49 14.36
CA ARG A 285 32.45 1.89 14.49
C ARG A 285 32.90 2.61 13.24
#